data_AF-U5CUU9-F1
#
_entry.id   AF-U5CUU9-F1
#
_cell.length_a   1.000
_cell.length_b   1.000
_cell.length_c   1.000
_cell.angle_alpha   90.00
_cell.angle_beta   90.00
_cell.angle_gamma   90.00
#
_symmetry.space_group_name_H-M   'P 1'
#
loop_
_entity.id
_entity.type
_entity.pdbx_description
1 polymer ?
#
loop_
_entity_poly.entity_id
_entity_poly.type
_entity_poly.pdbx_seq_one_letter_code
_entity_poly.pdbx_strand_id
1 'polypeptide(L)'
;MASNSRVVLDALLLEYKSEFAGFSSLVDVAGGTGTAISKIVEANPHISGINFDLPHVVATAPKYPGVVNVGGDMFSSIPSADGVFMKWILHDWKDEDCVKILKQCRKALPSKSGKLIIVDVVLHLKEDTSAFADS
;
A
#
# COMPACT_ATOMS: atom_id res chain seq x y z
N MET A 1 10.56 -4.90 12.77
CA MET A 1 9.52 -4.73 11.72
C MET A 1 10.00 -5.04 10.30
N ALA A 2 11.24 -4.68 9.91
CA ALA A 2 11.75 -4.95 8.56
C ALA A 2 11.71 -6.43 8.12
N SER A 3 12.02 -7.37 9.03
CA SER A 3 11.97 -8.82 8.74
C SER A 3 10.55 -9.29 8.39
N ASN A 4 9.54 -8.90 9.17
CA ASN A 4 8.13 -9.26 8.91
C ASN A 4 7.64 -8.65 7.59
N SER A 5 8.10 -7.44 7.25
CA SER A 5 7.74 -6.78 5.99
C SER A 5 8.20 -7.57 4.78
N ARG A 6 9.39 -8.18 4.85
CA ARG A 6 9.93 -9.01 3.78
C ARG A 6 9.11 -10.28 3.57
N VAL A 7 8.79 -11.00 4.65
CA VAL A 7 8.02 -12.25 4.57
C VAL A 7 6.62 -12.02 4.00
N VAL A 8 5.92 -10.99 4.48
CA VAL A 8 4.57 -10.64 3.99
C VAL A 8 4.60 -10.28 2.51
N LEU A 9 5.60 -9.51 2.08
CA LEU A 9 5.72 -9.09 0.69
C LEU A 9 6.10 -10.25 -0.24
N ASP A 10 6.98 -11.14 0.19
CA ASP A 10 7.36 -12.32 -0.58
C ASP A 10 6.15 -13.26 -0.75
N ALA A 11 5.33 -13.46 0.29
CA ALA A 11 4.07 -14.20 0.19
C ALA A 11 3.05 -13.50 -0.72
N LEU A 12 2.90 -12.18 -0.60
CA LEU A 12 1.99 -11.40 -1.43
C LEU A 12 2.35 -11.49 -2.93
N LEU A 13 3.64 -11.40 -3.27
CA LEU A 13 4.11 -11.53 -4.65
C LEU A 13 4.00 -12.96 -5.19
N LEU A 14 3.98 -13.97 -4.32
CA LEU A 14 3.75 -15.36 -4.72
C LEU A 14 2.27 -15.63 -5.00
N GLU A 15 1.40 -15.25 -4.07
CA GLU A 15 -0.04 -15.59 -4.11
C GLU A 15 -0.85 -14.65 -5.01
N TYR A 16 -0.46 -13.37 -5.09
CA TYR A 16 -1.21 -12.32 -5.78
C TYR A 16 -0.44 -11.71 -6.96
N LYS A 17 0.45 -12.48 -7.59
CA LYS A 17 1.25 -11.98 -8.73
C LYS A 17 0.39 -11.46 -9.87
N SER A 18 -0.71 -12.16 -10.17
CA SER A 18 -1.57 -11.86 -11.32
C SER A 18 -2.30 -10.53 -11.20
N GLU A 19 -2.52 -10.09 -9.97
CA GLU A 19 -3.21 -8.88 -9.59
C GLU A 19 -2.39 -7.64 -9.94
N PHE A 20 -1.06 -7.79 -10.01
CA PHE A 20 -0.14 -6.74 -10.42
C PHE A 20 -0.03 -6.58 -11.95
N ALA A 21 -0.39 -7.62 -12.72
CA ALA A 21 -0.27 -7.60 -14.19
C ALA A 21 -1.16 -6.54 -14.88
N GLY A 22 -2.16 -6.00 -14.17
CA GLY A 22 -3.06 -4.97 -14.69
C GLY A 22 -2.57 -3.54 -14.55
N PHE A 23 -1.42 -3.29 -13.91
CA PHE A 23 -0.90 -1.95 -13.68
C PHE A 23 0.22 -1.60 -14.66
N SER A 24 0.20 -0.39 -15.21
CA SER A 24 1.39 0.19 -15.86
C SER A 24 2.15 1.10 -14.89
N SER A 25 1.46 1.67 -13.91
CA SER A 25 2.02 2.51 -12.85
C SER A 25 1.41 2.17 -11.48
N LEU A 26 2.25 2.19 -10.44
CA LEU A 26 1.83 1.88 -9.07
C LEU A 26 2.49 2.85 -8.08
N VAL A 27 1.69 3.51 -7.24
CA VAL A 27 2.20 4.33 -6.12
C VAL A 27 2.08 3.58 -4.80
N ASP A 28 3.18 3.51 -4.06
CA ASP A 28 3.28 2.99 -2.69
C ASP A 28 3.23 4.18 -1.72
N VAL A 29 2.10 4.33 -1.03
CA VAL A 29 1.81 5.48 -0.17
C VAL A 29 2.32 5.21 1.24
N ALA A 30 3.10 6.15 1.76
CA ALA A 30 3.91 5.98 2.97
C ALA A 30 4.85 4.75 2.86
N GLY A 31 5.48 4.61 1.68
CA GLY A 31 6.35 3.48 1.34
C GLY A 31 7.72 3.50 2.02
N GLY A 32 8.02 4.53 2.82
CA GLY A 32 9.25 4.70 3.55
C GLY A 32 10.47 4.78 2.64
N THR A 33 11.39 3.83 2.81
CA THR A 33 12.59 3.71 1.99
C THR A 33 12.32 3.14 0.60
N GLY A 34 11.08 2.80 0.26
CA GLY A 34 10.70 2.29 -1.07
C GLY A 34 11.02 0.81 -1.32
N THR A 35 11.37 0.06 -0.26
CA THR A 35 11.76 -1.35 -0.38
C THR A 35 10.60 -2.26 -0.83
N ALA A 36 9.35 -1.89 -0.52
CA ALA A 36 8.21 -2.70 -0.93
C ALA A 36 7.93 -2.55 -2.43
N ILE A 37 7.72 -1.31 -2.89
CA ILE A 37 7.54 -1.02 -4.31
C ILE A 37 8.71 -1.48 -5.18
N SER A 38 9.96 -1.42 -4.69
CA SER A 38 11.12 -1.90 -5.46
C SER A 38 11.03 -3.39 -5.78
N LYS A 39 10.60 -4.22 -4.82
CA LYS A 39 10.41 -5.66 -5.06
C LYS A 39 9.22 -5.94 -5.97
N ILE A 40 8.15 -5.16 -5.86
CA ILE A 40 6.99 -5.29 -6.75
C ILE A 40 7.42 -5.02 -8.19
N VAL A 41 8.18 -3.95 -8.43
CA VAL A 41 8.73 -3.59 -9.75
C VAL A 41 9.74 -4.62 -10.24
N GLU A 42 10.62 -5.14 -9.38
CA GLU A 42 11.56 -6.21 -9.73
C GLU A 42 10.83 -7.48 -10.21
N ALA A 43 9.75 -7.87 -9.53
CA ALA A 43 8.92 -9.00 -9.92
C ALA A 43 8.02 -8.72 -11.15
N ASN A 44 7.75 -7.45 -11.44
CA ASN A 44 6.86 -6.97 -12.50
C ASN A 44 7.50 -5.80 -13.27
N PRO A 45 8.53 -6.05 -14.12
CA PRO A 45 9.33 -4.98 -14.72
C PRO A 45 8.58 -4.04 -15.69
N HIS A 46 7.33 -4.37 -16.04
CA HIS A 46 6.46 -3.52 -16.84
C HIS A 46 5.83 -2.37 -16.02
N ILE A 47 5.87 -2.45 -14.69
CA ILE A 47 5.32 -1.45 -13.78
C ILE A 47 6.35 -0.34 -13.55
N SER A 48 5.92 0.91 -13.71
CA SER A 48 6.65 2.08 -13.20
C SER A 48 6.23 2.38 -11.76
N GLY A 49 7.15 2.27 -10.81
CA GLY A 49 6.89 2.45 -9.39
C GLY A 49 7.09 3.89 -8.91
N ILE A 50 6.22 4.33 -8.00
CA ILE A 50 6.37 5.58 -7.26
C ILE A 50 6.43 5.24 -5.77
N ASN A 51 7.56 5.49 -5.12
CA ASN A 51 7.65 5.50 -3.65
C ASN A 51 7.23 6.89 -3.16
N PHE A 52 6.12 6.99 -2.43
CA PHE A 52 5.60 8.25 -1.92
C PHE A 52 5.63 8.26 -0.40
N ASP A 53 6.29 9.26 0.18
CA ASP A 53 6.36 9.47 1.64
C ASP A 53 6.61 10.95 1.95
N LEU A 54 6.73 11.30 3.24
CA LEU A 54 7.10 12.65 3.67
C LEU A 54 8.45 13.05 3.05
N PRO A 55 8.65 14.35 2.70
CA PRO A 55 9.86 14.81 2.02
C PRO A 55 11.16 14.40 2.71
N HIS A 56 11.21 14.46 4.05
CA HIS A 56 12.39 14.09 4.82
C HIS A 56 12.69 12.58 4.82
N VAL A 57 11.66 11.74 4.65
CA VAL A 57 11.81 10.28 4.56
C VAL A 57 12.41 9.92 3.20
N VAL A 58 11.77 10.37 2.11
CA VAL A 58 12.23 10.06 0.75
C VAL A 58 13.60 10.65 0.42
N ALA A 59 14.00 11.74 1.09
CA ALA A 59 15.34 12.33 0.94
C ALA A 59 16.46 11.33 1.34
N THR A 60 16.15 10.36 2.19
CA THR A 60 17.08 9.31 2.64
C THR A 60 16.88 7.97 1.94
N ALA A 61 15.83 7.85 1.11
CA ALA A 61 15.50 6.61 0.42
C ALA A 61 16.53 6.31 -0.68
N PRO A 62 17.00 5.07 -0.80
CA PRO A 62 17.87 4.66 -1.89
C PRO A 62 17.15 4.77 -3.25
N LYS A 63 17.94 4.79 -4.32
CA LYS A 63 17.41 4.69 -5.68
C LYS A 63 17.27 3.23 -6.07
N TYR A 64 16.10 2.86 -6.58
CA TYR A 64 15.85 1.56 -7.16
C TYR A 64 15.53 1.68 -8.66
N PRO A 65 16.02 0.76 -9.51
CA PRO A 65 15.61 0.71 -10.92
C PRO A 65 14.09 0.63 -11.06
N GLY A 66 13.53 1.45 -11.95
CA GLY A 66 12.07 1.49 -12.21
C GLY A 66 11.23 2.16 -11.12
N VAL A 67 11.85 2.73 -10.08
CA VAL A 67 11.15 3.45 -8.99
C VAL A 67 11.61 4.89 -8.90
N VAL A 68 10.65 5.82 -8.77
CA VAL A 68 10.91 7.22 -8.42
C VAL A 68 10.47 7.53 -7.00
N ASN A 69 11.30 8.27 -6.25
CA ASN A 69 10.97 8.73 -4.90
C ASN A 69 10.30 10.12 -4.98
N VAL A 70 9.11 10.27 -4.40
CA VAL A 70 8.33 11.51 -4.43
C VAL A 70 7.95 11.92 -3.01
N GLY A 71 8.34 13.13 -2.62
CA GLY A 71 8.01 13.69 -1.30
C GLY A 71 6.67 14.39 -1.31
N GLY A 72 5.84 14.19 -0.29
CA GLY A 72 4.60 14.93 -0.10
C GLY A 72 3.83 14.52 1.13
N ASP A 73 2.55 14.86 1.16
CA ASP A 73 1.64 14.55 2.26
C ASP A 73 0.38 13.85 1.72
N MET A 74 0.15 12.62 2.19
CA MET A 74 -0.98 11.79 1.78
C MET A 74 -2.35 12.35 2.18
N PHE A 75 -2.42 13.23 3.19
CA PHE A 75 -3.65 13.94 3.53
C PHE A 75 -3.99 15.05 2.53
N SER A 76 -2.96 15.58 1.88
CA SER A 76 -3.07 16.67 0.91
C SER A 76 -3.29 16.15 -0.51
N SER A 77 -2.38 15.33 -1.04
CA SER A 77 -2.45 14.76 -2.40
C SER A 77 -1.56 13.54 -2.55
N ILE A 78 -2.00 12.55 -3.33
CA ILE A 78 -1.22 11.36 -3.69
C ILE A 78 -0.93 11.41 -5.21
N PRO A 79 0.30 11.08 -5.67
CA PRO A 79 0.62 11.00 -7.09
C PRO A 79 -0.33 10.09 -7.86
N SER A 80 -0.76 10.50 -9.06
CA SER A 80 -1.64 9.69 -9.90
C SER A 80 -0.92 8.46 -10.45
N ALA A 81 -1.60 7.32 -10.40
CA ALA A 81 -1.11 6.03 -10.91
C ALA A 81 -2.30 5.09 -11.18
N ASP A 82 -2.08 4.00 -11.93
CA ASP A 82 -3.12 3.01 -12.20
C ASP A 82 -3.54 2.23 -10.94
N GLY A 83 -2.59 2.08 -10.02
CA GLY A 83 -2.81 1.47 -8.72
C GLY A 83 -2.26 2.32 -7.58
N VAL A 84 -2.89 2.19 -6.42
CA VAL A 84 -2.35 2.63 -5.13
C VAL A 84 -2.12 1.39 -4.28
N PHE A 85 -0.96 1.32 -3.63
CA PHE A 85 -0.58 0.29 -2.67
C PHE A 85 -0.35 0.96 -1.31
N MET A 86 -0.96 0.40 -0.26
CA MET A 86 -0.77 0.82 1.13
C MET A 86 -0.51 -0.41 1.98
N LYS A 87 0.64 -0.46 2.65
CA LYS A 87 0.99 -1.55 3.55
C LYS A 87 1.20 -1.01 4.96
N TRP A 88 0.39 -1.49 5.92
CA TRP A 88 0.46 -1.10 7.33
C TRP A 88 0.34 0.41 7.55
N ILE A 89 -0.65 1.01 6.88
CA ILE A 89 -0.90 2.45 6.97
C ILE A 89 -2.17 2.72 7.74
N LEU A 90 -3.30 2.14 7.32
CA LEU A 90 -4.60 2.50 7.87
C LEU A 90 -4.76 2.15 9.36
N HIS A 91 -4.06 1.12 9.86
CA HIS A 91 -4.12 0.78 11.29
C HIS A 91 -3.49 1.81 12.23
N ASP A 92 -2.69 2.76 11.71
CA ASP A 92 -2.07 3.82 12.53
C ASP A 92 -3.02 5.00 12.75
N TRP A 93 -4.14 5.04 12.02
CA TRP A 93 -5.04 6.18 11.96
C TRP A 93 -6.43 5.83 12.46
N LYS A 94 -7.07 6.84 13.05
CA LYS A 94 -8.50 6.81 13.35
C LYS A 94 -9.33 6.89 12.07
N ASP A 95 -10.58 6.44 12.16
CA ASP A 95 -11.49 6.32 11.01
C ASP A 95 -11.63 7.62 10.21
N GLU A 96 -11.73 8.80 10.86
CA GLU A 96 -11.88 10.06 10.12
C GLU A 96 -10.66 10.39 9.27
N ASP A 97 -9.48 10.00 9.74
CA ASP A 97 -8.22 10.21 9.02
C ASP A 97 -8.02 9.15 7.93
N CYS A 98 -8.39 7.89 8.19
CA CYS A 98 -8.51 6.85 7.17
C CYS A 98 -9.41 7.29 6.01
N VAL A 99 -10.59 7.85 6.30
CA VAL A 99 -11.51 8.36 5.28
C VAL A 99 -10.87 9.49 4.46
N LYS A 100 -10.10 10.39 5.07
CA LYS A 100 -9.37 11.44 4.32
C LYS A 100 -8.32 10.84 3.39
N ILE A 101 -7.52 9.89 3.88
CA ILE A 101 -6.48 9.22 3.09
C ILE A 101 -7.12 8.47 1.90
N LEU A 102 -8.18 7.71 2.16
CA LEU A 102 -8.90 6.95 1.13
C LEU A 102 -9.53 7.85 0.06
N LYS A 103 -10.02 9.05 0.45
CA LYS A 103 -10.48 10.06 -0.51
C LYS A 103 -9.35 10.56 -1.42
N GLN A 104 -8.14 10.73 -0.90
CA GLN A 104 -6.99 11.11 -1.74
C GLN A 104 -6.56 9.97 -2.65
N CYS A 105 -6.57 8.72 -2.16
CA CYS A 105 -6.33 7.55 -3.00
C CYS A 105 -7.33 7.50 -4.16
N ARG A 106 -8.61 7.77 -3.89
CA ARG A 106 -9.65 7.79 -4.92
C ARG A 106 -9.41 8.85 -6.00
N LYS A 107 -8.86 10.02 -5.64
CA LYS A 107 -8.50 11.07 -6.61
C LYS A 107 -7.26 10.72 -7.44
N ALA A 108 -6.32 9.98 -6.86
CA ALA A 108 -5.09 9.54 -7.55
C ALA A 108 -5.36 8.46 -8.61
N LEU A 109 -6.47 7.73 -8.48
CA LEU A 109 -6.80 6.57 -9.31
C LEU A 109 -7.66 6.93 -10.55
N PRO A 110 -7.43 6.23 -11.69
CA PRO A 110 -8.34 6.29 -12.83
C PRO A 110 -9.77 5.93 -12.46
N SER A 111 -10.74 6.64 -13.04
CA SER A 111 -12.13 6.54 -12.62
C SER A 111 -12.74 5.15 -12.81
N LYS A 112 -12.34 4.44 -13.88
CA LYS A 112 -12.94 3.16 -14.30
C LYS A 112 -12.11 1.91 -13.99
N SER A 113 -10.80 2.03 -13.93
CA SER A 113 -9.87 0.89 -13.84
C SER A 113 -8.95 0.94 -12.63
N GLY A 114 -8.93 2.05 -11.89
CA GLY A 114 -8.01 2.23 -10.78
C GLY A 114 -8.33 1.31 -9.59
N LYS A 115 -7.29 0.72 -9.01
CA LYS A 115 -7.42 -0.17 -7.84
C LYS A 115 -6.59 0.33 -6.67
N LEU A 116 -7.13 0.16 -5.46
CA LEU A 116 -6.40 0.35 -4.21
C LEU A 116 -6.14 -1.03 -3.59
N ILE A 117 -4.89 -1.31 -3.26
CA ILE A 117 -4.43 -2.52 -2.57
C ILE A 117 -4.07 -2.12 -1.14
N ILE A 118 -4.73 -2.73 -0.16
CA ILE A 118 -4.47 -2.53 1.27
C ILE A 118 -3.91 -3.84 1.83
N VAL A 119 -2.74 -3.76 2.43
CA VAL A 119 -2.07 -4.88 3.10
C VAL A 119 -2.03 -4.58 4.59
N ASP A 120 -2.94 -5.21 5.34
CA ASP A 120 -3.06 -5.03 6.78
C ASP A 120 -3.53 -6.31 7.48
N VAL A 121 -3.43 -6.33 8.82
CA VAL A 121 -3.96 -7.40 9.66
C VAL A 121 -5.47 -7.24 9.78
N VAL A 122 -6.21 -8.27 9.38
CA VAL A 122 -7.66 -8.32 9.55
C VAL A 122 -7.99 -9.08 10.83
N LEU A 123 -8.58 -8.38 11.80
CA LEU A 123 -9.07 -9.00 13.04
C LEU A 123 -10.27 -9.91 12.73
N HIS A 124 -10.16 -11.18 13.12
CA HIS A 124 -11.31 -12.08 13.13
C HIS A 124 -12.01 -11.95 14.48
N LEU A 125 -13.28 -11.56 14.47
CA LEU A 125 -14.11 -11.65 15.66
C LEU A 125 -14.43 -13.12 15.90
N LYS A 126 -14.02 -13.65 17.06
CA LYS A 126 -14.62 -14.90 17.56
C LYS A 126 -16.07 -14.58 17.90
N GLU A 127 -17.01 -15.32 17.31
CA GLU A 127 -18.35 -15.40 17.87
C GLU A 127 -18.24 -16.07 19.24
N ASP A 128 -18.46 -15.31 20.32
CA ASP A 128 -18.64 -15.88 21.65
C ASP A 128 -19.98 -16.62 21.66
N THR A 129 -19.94 -17.92 21.36
CA THR A 129 -21.10 -18.83 21.48
C THR A 129 -21.44 -19.21 22.91
N SER A 130 -20.83 -18.58 23.92
CA SER A 130 -21.09 -18.84 25.34
C SER A 130 -22.34 -18.15 25.90
N ALA A 131 -23.12 -17.41 25.10
CA ALA A 131 -24.30 -16.68 25.58
C ALA A 131 -25.63 -17.46 25.52
N PHE A 132 -25.65 -18.71 25.04
CA PHE A 132 -26.88 -19.51 24.90
C PHE A 132 -26.85 -20.88 25.60
N ALA A 133 -25.92 -21.10 26.53
CA ALA A 133 -25.91 -22.28 27.39
C ALA A 133 -26.17 -21.86 28.84
N ASP A 134 -27.39 -21.38 29.10
CA ASP A 134 -28.14 -21.55 30.36
C ASP A 134 -29.40 -20.65 30.33
N SER A 135 -30.51 -21.23 29.89
CA SER A 135 -31.88 -20.82 30.24
C SER A 135 -32.83 -21.99 30.10
#